data_AF-A0A535HN42-F1
#
_entry.id   AF-A0A535HN42-F1
#
_cell.length_a   1.000
_cell.length_b   1.000
_cell.length_c   1.000
_cell.angle_alpha   90.00
_cell.angle_beta   90.00
_cell.angle_gamma   90.00
#
_symmetry.space_group_name_H-M   'P 1'
#
loop_
_entity.id
_entity.type
_entity.pdbx_description
1 polymer ?
#
loop_
_entity_poly.entity_id
_entity_poly.type
_entity_poly.pdbx_seq_one_letter_code
_entity_poly.pdbx_strand_id
1 'polypeptide(L)'
;MKGELSSELALPKYFEDASSLVGEDSVAKTILCSQDPKQHLERIQAYADAGFDHVYVHQIGPDQEAFFNFYQREVLPQFRPHPHKRTTRAR
;
A
#
# COMPACT_ATOMS: atom_id res chain seq x y z
N MET A 1 2.70 3.52 -20.93
CA MET A 1 3.08 2.36 -21.78
C MET A 1 2.58 2.60 -23.20
N LYS A 2 3.36 2.28 -24.23
CA LYS A 2 2.94 2.32 -25.64
C LYS A 2 3.03 0.90 -26.23
N GLY A 3 2.04 0.50 -27.04
CA GLY A 3 2.07 -0.73 -27.84
C GLY A 3 1.55 -1.99 -27.13
N GLU A 4 1.69 -3.14 -27.81
CA GLU A 4 1.21 -4.50 -27.45
C GLU A 4 1.48 -4.93 -26.00
N LEU A 5 2.48 -4.33 -25.35
CA LEU A 5 2.79 -4.41 -23.91
C LEU A 5 1.62 -4.07 -22.98
N SER A 6 0.69 -3.20 -23.38
CA SER A 6 -0.51 -2.89 -22.57
C SER A 6 -1.60 -3.97 -22.64
N SER A 7 -1.49 -4.89 -23.59
CA SER A 7 -2.60 -5.78 -23.99
C SER A 7 -2.27 -7.26 -23.89
N GLU A 8 -1.01 -7.67 -24.05
CA GLU A 8 -0.59 -9.08 -23.93
C GLU A 8 0.59 -9.27 -22.98
N LEU A 9 0.30 -9.43 -21.68
CA LEU A 9 1.25 -9.96 -20.67
C LEU A 9 1.20 -11.50 -20.60
N ALA A 10 0.85 -12.17 -21.69
CA ALA A 10 0.60 -13.62 -21.69
C ALA A 10 1.89 -14.46 -21.60
N LEU A 11 3.04 -13.90 -21.99
CA LEU A 11 4.33 -14.59 -21.99
C LEU A 11 5.29 -13.98 -20.96
N PRO A 12 6.00 -14.79 -20.15
CA PRO A 12 6.98 -14.30 -19.17
C PRO A 12 8.02 -13.32 -19.74
N LYS A 13 8.47 -13.55 -20.98
CA LYS A 13 9.41 -12.69 -21.70
C LYS A 13 8.92 -11.24 -21.84
N TYR A 14 7.62 -11.03 -22.06
CA TYR A 14 7.06 -9.67 -22.21
C TYR A 14 6.99 -8.93 -20.88
N PHE A 15 6.82 -9.65 -19.77
CA PHE A 15 6.94 -9.07 -18.44
C PHE A 15 8.38 -8.68 -18.11
N GLU A 16 9.36 -9.51 -18.48
CA GLU A 16 10.79 -9.20 -18.33
C GLU A 16 11.15 -7.91 -19.08
N ASP A 17 10.80 -7.81 -20.37
CA ASP A 17 11.05 -6.62 -21.20
C ASP A 17 10.36 -5.37 -20.61
N ALA A 18 9.12 -5.49 -20.10
CA ALA A 18 8.41 -4.39 -19.44
C ALA A 18 9.10 -3.91 -18.15
N SER A 19 9.57 -4.87 -17.34
CA SER A 19 10.17 -4.60 -16.04
C SER A 19 11.56 -3.97 -16.14
N SER A 20 12.26 -4.16 -17.26
CA SER A 20 13.57 -3.54 -17.53
C SER A 20 13.55 -2.00 -17.50
N LEU A 21 12.37 -1.39 -17.66
CA LEU A 21 12.16 0.06 -17.60
C LEU A 21 11.87 0.57 -16.18
N VAL A 22 11.73 -0.32 -15.20
CA VAL A 22 11.40 0.00 -13.80
C VAL A 22 12.65 -0.16 -12.93
N GLY A 23 13.32 0.96 -12.65
CA GLY A 23 14.41 1.01 -11.67
C GLY A 23 13.91 1.14 -10.23
N GLU A 24 14.81 0.97 -9.26
CA GLU A 24 14.54 1.10 -7.81
C GLU A 24 13.86 2.43 -7.47
N ASP A 25 14.31 3.54 -8.08
CA ASP A 25 13.73 4.87 -7.89
C ASP A 25 12.25 4.95 -8.31
N SER A 26 11.83 4.17 -9.31
CA SER A 26 10.43 4.13 -9.76
C SER A 26 9.55 3.38 -8.75
N VAL A 27 10.10 2.33 -8.14
CA VAL A 27 9.44 1.58 -7.07
C VAL A 27 9.31 2.42 -5.81
N ALA A 28 10.39 3.10 -5.40
CA ALA A 28 10.41 3.96 -4.20
C ALA A 28 9.45 5.15 -4.27
N LYS A 29 9.11 5.65 -5.46
CA LYS A 29 8.09 6.70 -5.64
C LYS A 29 6.67 6.19 -5.41
N THR A 30 6.44 4.92 -5.71
CA THR A 30 5.10 4.32 -5.70
C THR A 30 4.80 3.67 -4.35
N ILE A 31 5.80 2.97 -3.79
CA ILE A 31 5.70 2.26 -2.52
C ILE A 31 6.21 3.16 -1.40
N LEU A 32 5.43 3.28 -0.33
CA LEU A 32 5.84 4.03 0.85
C LEU A 32 6.91 3.25 1.64
N CYS A 33 8.18 3.57 1.39
CA CYS A 33 9.34 3.03 2.11
C CYS A 33 9.86 4.06 3.11
N SER A 34 9.15 4.26 4.22
CA SER A 34 9.52 5.25 5.24
C SER A 34 9.39 4.68 6.67
N GLN A 35 10.17 5.23 7.59
CA GLN A 35 10.03 5.03 9.05
C GLN A 35 9.42 6.26 9.74
N ASP A 36 9.07 7.30 8.97
CA ASP A 36 8.45 8.52 9.50
C ASP A 36 6.92 8.34 9.56
N PRO A 37 6.31 8.35 10.77
CA PRO A 37 4.87 8.18 10.92
C PRO A 37 4.06 9.24 10.17
N LYS A 38 4.58 10.46 9.98
CA LYS A 38 3.85 11.52 9.27
C LYS A 38 3.56 11.14 7.82
N GLN A 39 4.53 10.53 7.13
CA GLN A 39 4.35 10.11 5.75
C GLN A 39 3.29 8.99 5.62
N HIS A 40 3.18 8.11 6.63
CA HIS A 40 2.10 7.13 6.69
C HIS A 40 0.73 7.78 6.86
N LEU A 41 0.62 8.77 7.76
CA LEU A 41 -0.62 9.49 8.01
C LEU A 41 -1.07 10.26 6.77
N GLU A 42 -0.16 10.98 6.10
CA GLU A 42 -0.46 11.74 4.88
C GLU A 42 -0.97 10.82 3.77
N ARG A 43 -0.35 9.65 3.57
CA ARG A 43 -0.80 8.68 2.55
C ARG A 43 -2.15 8.09 2.89
N ILE A 44 -2.40 7.71 4.14
CA ILE A 44 -3.71 7.18 4.57
C ILE A 44 -4.79 8.27 4.44
N GLN A 45 -4.48 9.51 4.83
CA GLN A 45 -5.41 10.64 4.71
C GLN A 45 -5.76 10.92 3.26
N ALA A 46 -4.80 10.84 2.33
CA ALA A 46 -5.08 11.00 0.90
C ALA A 46 -6.11 9.98 0.36
N TYR A 47 -6.10 8.74 0.87
CA TYR A 47 -7.15 7.77 0.54
C TYR A 47 -8.48 8.12 1.21
N ALA A 48 -8.47 8.54 2.49
CA ALA A 48 -9.69 8.97 3.15
C ALA A 48 -10.35 10.17 2.43
N ASP A 49 -9.55 11.16 2.02
CA ASP A 49 -10.00 12.34 1.27
C ASP A 49 -10.55 11.98 -0.12
N ALA A 50 -10.06 10.89 -0.72
CA ALA A 50 -10.60 10.33 -1.96
C ALA A 50 -11.91 9.54 -1.77
N GLY A 51 -12.41 9.41 -0.53
CA GLY A 51 -13.69 8.80 -0.21
C GLY A 51 -13.64 7.31 0.13
N PHE A 52 -12.44 6.74 0.33
CA PHE A 52 -12.31 5.36 0.82
C PHE A 52 -12.68 5.27 2.30
N ASP A 53 -13.44 4.25 2.67
CA ASP A 53 -13.87 4.00 4.06
C ASP A 53 -12.99 2.95 4.78
N HIS A 54 -12.25 2.14 4.02
CA HIS A 54 -11.32 1.13 4.52
C HIS A 54 -9.97 1.24 3.80
N VAL A 55 -8.89 1.34 4.59
CA VAL A 55 -7.51 1.35 4.08
C VAL A 55 -6.79 0.12 4.61
N TYR A 56 -6.29 -0.72 3.70
CA TYR A 56 -5.46 -1.86 4.03
C TYR A 56 -4.00 -1.50 3.88
N VAL A 57 -3.19 -1.81 4.90
CA VAL A 57 -1.74 -1.63 4.87
C VAL A 57 -1.09 -3.00 4.72
N HIS A 58 -0.29 -3.15 3.67
CA HIS A 58 0.47 -4.36 3.39
C HIS A 58 1.96 -4.04 3.51
N GLN A 59 2.61 -4.51 4.58
CA GLN A 59 4.04 -4.41 4.78
C GLN A 59 4.71 -5.71 4.32
N ILE A 60 5.69 -5.59 3.42
CA ILE A 60 6.31 -6.72 2.69
C ILE A 60 7.62 -7.18 3.36
N GLY A 61 8.14 -6.41 4.32
CA GLY A 61 9.43 -6.68 4.96
C GLY A 61 9.41 -7.91 5.89
N PRO A 62 10.60 -8.46 6.21
CA PRO A 62 10.71 -9.68 7.00
C PRO A 62 10.31 -9.48 8.48
N ASP A 63 10.43 -8.27 9.00
CA ASP A 63 10.13 -7.95 10.40
C ASP A 63 8.71 -7.39 10.56
N GLN A 64 7.75 -8.31 10.65
CA GLN A 64 6.34 -7.98 10.84
C GLN A 64 6.05 -7.46 12.26
N GLU A 65 6.78 -7.94 13.26
CA GLU A 65 6.56 -7.54 14.65
C GLU A 65 6.95 -6.06 14.87
N ALA A 66 8.09 -5.64 14.33
CA ALA A 66 8.48 -4.23 14.36
C ALA A 66 7.45 -3.34 13.64
N PHE A 67 6.88 -3.79 12.51
CA PHE A 67 5.82 -3.07 11.81
C PHE A 67 4.58 -2.87 12.69
N PHE A 68 4.07 -3.92 13.33
CA PHE A 68 2.90 -3.80 14.20
C PHE A 68 3.17 -2.90 15.41
N ASN A 69 4.34 -3.05 16.04
CA ASN A 69 4.75 -2.21 17.17
C ASN A 69 4.84 -0.72 16.77
N PHE A 70 5.40 -0.42 15.60
CA PHE A 70 5.45 0.93 15.05
C PHE A 70 4.05 1.49 14.79
N TYR A 71 3.18 0.73 14.11
CA TYR A 71 1.83 1.19 13.80
C TYR A 71 0.98 1.41 15.05
N GLN A 72 1.07 0.49 16.03
CA GLN A 72 0.36 0.61 17.29
C GLN A 72 0.74 1.88 18.06
N ARG A 73 2.02 2.24 18.04
CA ARG A 73 2.56 3.35 18.84
C ARG A 73 2.45 4.70 18.15
N GLU A 74 2.76 4.75 16.86
CA GLU A 74 3.03 6.02 16.17
C GLU A 74 1.93 6.39 15.15
N VAL A 75 1.24 5.41 14.56
CA VAL A 75 0.30 5.64 13.45
C VAL A 75 -1.17 5.56 13.88
N LEU A 76 -1.59 4.42 14.41
CA LEU A 76 -3.00 4.17 14.78
C LEU A 76 -3.56 5.15 15.81
N PRO A 77 -2.83 5.60 16.85
CA PRO A 77 -3.35 6.54 17.84
C PRO A 77 -3.77 7.90 17.27
N GLN A 78 -3.30 8.24 16.07
CA GLN A 78 -3.64 9.52 15.40
C GLN A 78 -5.02 9.48 14.74
N PHE A 79 -5.61 8.30 14.55
CA PHE A 79 -6.95 8.16 13.98
C PHE A 79 -7.99 8.02 15.08
N ARG A 80 -9.13 8.70 14.91
CA ARG A 80 -10.27 8.48 15.79
C ARG A 80 -10.88 7.12 15.48
N PRO A 81 -11.26 6.31 16.49
CA PRO A 81 -11.98 5.08 16.26
C PRO A 81 -13.26 5.36 15.47
N HIS A 82 -13.36 4.82 14.27
CA HIS A 82 -14.62 4.81 13.54
C HIS A 82 -15.54 3.77 14.17
N PRO A 83 -16.81 4.07 14.48
CA PRO A 83 -17.73 3.09 15.05
C PRO A 83 -17.86 1.89 14.11
N HIS A 84 -17.28 0.76 14.52
CA HIS A 84 -17.22 -0.44 13.71
C HIS A 84 -18.62 -1.05 13.59
N LYS A 85 -19.25 -0.93 12.42
CA LYS A 85 -20.47 -1.69 12.12
C LYS A 85 -20.08 -3.17 11.99
N ARG A 86 -20.30 -3.96 13.06
CA ARG A 86 -20.16 -5.42 12.99
C ARG A 86 -21.11 -5.95 11.92
N THR A 87 -20.59 -6.24 10.73
CA THR A 87 -21.29 -7.09 9.76
C THR A 87 -21.23 -8.51 10.29
N THR A 88 -22.29 -8.95 10.97
CA THR A 88 -22.55 -10.36 11.23
C THR A 88 -22.63 -11.08 9.90
N ARG A 89 -21.58 -11.81 9.52
CA ARG A 89 -21.68 -12.85 8.49
C ARG A 89 -22.57 -13.96 9.06
N ALA A 90 -23.76 -14.11 8.49
CA ALA A 90 -24.57 -15.31 8.66
C ALA A 90 -23.79 -16.52 8.11
N ARG A 91 -23.94 -17.64 8.81
CA ARG A 91 -23.28 -18.93 8.55
C ARG A 91 -23.58 -19.49 7.17
#